data_AF-A0A536BDL5-F1
#
_entry.id   AF-A0A536BDL5-F1
#
_cell.length_a   1.000
_cell.length_b   1.000
_cell.length_c   1.000
_cell.angle_alpha   90.00
_cell.angle_beta   90.00
_cell.angle_gamma   90.00
#
_symmetry.space_group_name_H-M   'P 1'
#
loop_
_entity.id
_entity.type
_entity.pdbx_description
1 polymer ?
#
loop_
_entity_poly.entity_id
_entity_poly.type
_entity_poly.pdbx_seq_one_letter_code
_entity_poly.pdbx_strand_id
1 'polypeptide(L)'
;MRRLLGWPDPGQLALSALIGILLAFYAARFLLPLLAPQAPRADDFQDYLFAAQQIAAGGDPYANFISNHVPWDWSLSSGYLYPPAFAVTLIPLTWVGNDLAVRIWLFVIQAAVLASLVIVYRVIGAPRRAELLAVVAVLTTFFPLANSVFAGAMNSVLLLLLTGAWACWQRRQDIAGGVLVGAAAIFKLFPLALLP
;
A
#
# COMPACT_ATOMS: atom_id res chain seq x y z
N MET A 1 7.22 -11.02 -50.94
CA MET A 1 7.94 -12.01 -50.09
C MET A 1 9.12 -11.33 -49.42
N ARG A 2 9.09 -11.24 -48.07
CA ARG A 2 10.19 -11.00 -47.09
C ARG A 2 9.73 -10.13 -45.91
N ARG A 3 8.83 -10.68 -45.09
CA ARG A 3 8.75 -10.40 -43.64
C ARG A 3 9.16 -11.69 -42.95
N LEU A 4 10.46 -11.98 -42.91
CA LEU A 4 10.96 -13.22 -42.31
C LEU A 4 11.97 -13.02 -41.19
N LEU A 5 12.32 -11.79 -40.82
CA LEU A 5 12.96 -11.45 -39.54
C LEU A 5 12.79 -9.93 -39.32
N GLY A 6 11.58 -9.50 -38.98
CA GLY A 6 11.30 -8.08 -38.76
C GLY A 6 11.81 -7.68 -37.39
N TRP A 7 12.90 -6.92 -37.35
CA TRP A 7 13.33 -6.26 -36.11
C TRP A 7 12.16 -5.45 -35.53
N PRO A 8 11.88 -5.57 -34.22
CA PRO A 8 10.79 -4.83 -33.61
C PRO A 8 11.03 -3.32 -33.77
N ASP A 9 9.93 -2.57 -33.86
CA ASP A 9 9.96 -1.11 -33.97
C ASP A 9 10.90 -0.52 -32.89
N PRO A 10 11.94 0.24 -33.26
CA PRO A 10 12.94 0.75 -32.33
C PRO A 10 12.31 1.57 -31.20
N GLY A 11 11.21 2.27 -31.46
CA GLY A 11 10.48 3.00 -30.41
C GLY A 11 9.84 2.07 -29.37
N GLN A 12 9.31 0.93 -29.83
CA GLN A 12 8.74 -0.09 -28.95
C GLN A 12 9.80 -0.83 -28.14
N LEU A 13 10.97 -1.06 -28.73
CA LEU A 13 12.13 -1.60 -28.02
C LEU A 13 12.60 -0.67 -26.90
N ALA A 14 12.79 0.61 -27.23
CA ALA A 14 13.21 1.61 -26.25
C ALA A 14 12.23 1.74 -25.08
N LEU A 15 10.92 1.75 -25.37
CA LEU A 15 9.87 1.79 -24.35
C LEU A 15 9.91 0.56 -23.43
N SER A 16 10.09 -0.63 -24.01
CA SER A 16 10.17 -1.89 -23.25
C SER A 16 11.42 -1.94 -22.37
N ALA A 17 12.56 -1.46 -22.89
CA ALA A 17 13.79 -1.34 -22.13
C ALA A 17 13.63 -0.38 -20.95
N LEU A 18 12.99 0.77 -21.16
CA LEU A 18 12.74 1.75 -20.09
C LEU A 18 11.82 1.19 -19.00
N ILE A 19 10.75 0.49 -19.38
CA ILE A 19 9.88 -0.21 -18.42
C ILE A 19 10.70 -1.24 -17.63
N GLY A 20 11.53 -2.05 -18.30
CA GLY A 20 12.40 -3.03 -17.66
C GLY A 20 13.37 -2.41 -16.66
N ILE A 21 14.01 -1.30 -17.02
CA ILE A 21 14.92 -0.54 -16.14
C ILE A 21 14.19 -0.03 -14.90
N LEU A 22 13.00 0.56 -15.08
CA LEU A 22 12.22 1.07 -13.96
C LEU A 22 11.73 -0.06 -13.04
N LEU A 23 11.31 -1.20 -13.60
CA LEU A 23 10.95 -2.38 -12.81
C LEU A 23 12.14 -2.95 -12.03
N ALA A 24 13.33 -2.99 -12.64
CA ALA A 24 14.55 -3.39 -11.95
C ALA A 24 14.90 -2.43 -10.81
N PHE A 25 14.75 -1.12 -11.03
CA PHE A 25 14.96 -0.12 -9.99
C PHE A 25 13.91 -0.22 -8.87
N TYR A 26 12.63 -0.44 -9.20
CA TYR A 26 11.58 -0.72 -8.23
C TYR A 26 11.91 -1.96 -7.39
N ALA A 27 12.32 -3.06 -8.04
CA ALA A 27 12.71 -4.28 -7.34
C ALA A 27 13.90 -4.04 -6.41
N ALA A 28 14.95 -3.34 -6.88
CA ALA A 28 16.10 -2.99 -6.06
C ALA A 28 15.74 -2.10 -4.87
N ARG A 29 14.81 -1.16 -5.06
CA ARG A 29 14.41 -0.19 -4.04
C ARG A 29 13.46 -0.76 -2.99
N PHE A 30 12.56 -1.66 -3.37
CA PHE A 30 11.45 -2.07 -2.51
C PHE A 30 11.32 -3.57 -2.27
N LEU A 31 11.84 -4.43 -3.16
CA LEU A 31 11.71 -5.89 -3.03
C LEU A 31 12.98 -6.54 -2.49
N LEU A 32 14.16 -6.16 -3.00
CA LEU A 32 15.43 -6.68 -2.50
C LEU A 32 15.65 -6.43 -1.00
N PRO A 33 15.27 -5.28 -0.41
CA PRO A 33 15.37 -5.08 1.03
C PRO A 33 14.56 -6.09 1.85
N LEU A 34 13.49 -6.66 1.29
CA LEU A 34 12.69 -7.71 1.95
C LEU A 34 13.43 -9.06 2.03
N LEU A 35 14.58 -9.20 1.36
CA LEU A 35 15.43 -10.37 1.39
C LEU A 35 16.73 -10.15 2.19
N ALA A 36 16.96 -8.92 2.67
CA ALA A 36 18.12 -8.59 3.49
C ALA A 36 18.05 -9.33 4.84
N PRO A 37 19.19 -9.53 5.55
CA PRO A 37 19.21 -10.23 6.83
C PRO A 37 18.31 -9.58 7.89
N GLN A 38 18.30 -8.25 7.97
CA GLN A 38 17.39 -7.48 8.82
C GLN A 38 16.21 -6.97 8.01
N ALA A 39 15.03 -6.93 8.62
CA ALA A 39 13.88 -6.32 7.98
C ALA A 39 14.10 -4.81 7.75
N PRO A 40 13.54 -4.24 6.65
CA PRO A 40 13.59 -2.81 6.43
C PRO A 40 12.93 -2.04 7.58
N ARG A 41 13.38 -0.81 7.80
CA ARG A 41 12.68 0.11 8.71
C ARG A 41 11.29 0.43 8.14
N ALA A 42 10.28 0.46 9.01
CA ALA A 42 8.88 0.70 8.68
C ALA A 42 8.18 1.35 9.87
N ASP A 43 8.52 2.62 10.14
CA ASP A 43 8.19 3.30 11.41
C ASP A 43 6.68 3.33 11.71
N ASP A 44 5.85 3.68 10.73
CA ASP A 44 4.39 3.67 10.93
C ASP A 44 3.90 2.26 11.26
N PHE A 45 4.43 1.23 10.60
CA PHE A 45 4.04 -0.15 10.90
C PHE A 45 4.43 -0.58 12.32
N GLN A 46 5.57 -0.09 12.83
CA GLN A 46 5.97 -0.36 14.21
C GLN A 46 4.96 0.20 15.20
N ASP A 47 4.43 1.40 14.95
CA ASP A 47 3.35 1.97 15.77
C ASP A 47 2.08 1.13 15.71
N TYR A 48 1.75 0.57 14.53
CA TYR A 48 0.57 -0.29 14.37
C TYR A 48 0.73 -1.62 15.12
N LEU A 49 1.92 -2.24 14.99
CA LEU A 49 2.23 -3.51 15.63
C LEU A 49 2.29 -3.35 17.17
N PHE A 50 2.85 -2.25 17.65
CA PHE A 50 2.85 -1.92 19.07
C PHE A 50 1.43 -1.75 19.62
N ALA A 51 0.57 -1.00 18.93
CA ALA A 51 -0.83 -0.87 19.34
C ALA A 51 -1.56 -2.23 19.36
N ALA A 52 -1.28 -3.11 18.39
CA ALA A 52 -1.82 -4.46 18.38
C ALA A 52 -1.34 -5.30 19.58
N GLN A 53 -0.06 -5.19 19.96
CA GLN A 53 0.50 -5.84 21.15
C GLN A 53 -0.16 -5.33 22.44
N GLN A 54 -0.34 -4.01 22.56
CA GLN A 54 -1.02 -3.40 23.71
C GLN A 54 -2.45 -3.92 23.84
N ILE A 55 -3.22 -3.94 22.75
CA ILE A 55 -4.60 -4.47 22.76
C ILE A 55 -4.60 -5.95 23.16
N ALA A 56 -3.71 -6.77 22.58
CA ALA A 56 -3.61 -8.19 22.88
C ALA A 56 -3.29 -8.48 24.36
N ALA A 57 -2.54 -7.58 25.01
CA ALA A 57 -2.19 -7.67 26.44
C ALA A 57 -3.21 -6.97 27.38
N GLY A 58 -4.30 -6.40 26.84
CA GLY A 58 -5.27 -5.63 27.62
C GLY A 58 -4.80 -4.23 28.06
N GLY A 59 -3.75 -3.72 27.44
CA GLY A 59 -3.21 -2.38 27.65
C GLY A 59 -3.85 -1.30 26.77
N ASP A 60 -3.30 -0.08 26.86
CA ASP A 60 -3.73 1.07 26.06
C ASP A 60 -2.93 1.18 24.75
N PRO A 61 -3.58 1.10 23.56
CA PRO A 61 -2.91 1.27 22.26
C PRO A 61 -2.43 2.69 21.99
N TYR A 62 -2.92 3.70 22.72
CA TYR A 62 -2.62 5.12 22.49
C TYR A 62 -1.54 5.67 23.42
N ALA A 63 -1.04 4.87 24.37
CA ALA A 63 -0.10 5.33 25.41
C ALA A 63 1.14 6.04 24.84
N ASN A 64 1.76 5.50 23.80
CA ASN A 64 2.93 6.12 23.15
C ASN A 64 2.56 7.44 22.47
N PHE A 65 1.41 7.50 21.80
CA PHE A 65 0.95 8.72 21.15
C PHE A 65 0.72 9.84 22.15
N ILE A 66 0.08 9.53 23.28
CA ILE A 66 -0.16 10.49 24.36
C ILE A 66 1.17 10.96 24.98
N SER A 67 2.10 10.03 25.23
CA SER A 67 3.41 10.36 25.82
C SER A 67 4.31 11.20 24.91
N ASN A 68 4.23 10.97 23.60
CA ASN A 68 5.05 11.67 22.59
C ASN A 68 4.30 12.86 21.95
N HIS A 69 3.15 13.22 22.49
CA HIS A 69 2.32 14.27 21.92
C HIS A 69 3.02 15.63 21.98
N VAL A 70 3.11 16.30 20.84
CA VAL A 70 3.61 17.68 20.73
C VAL A 70 2.42 18.63 20.69
N PRO A 71 2.15 19.41 21.76
CA PRO A 71 0.89 20.14 21.91
C PRO A 71 0.59 21.18 20.82
N TRP A 72 1.64 21.75 20.23
CA TRP A 72 1.54 22.81 19.21
C TRP A 72 1.67 22.31 17.77
N ASP A 73 2.03 21.04 17.57
CA ASP A 73 2.16 20.46 16.24
C ASP A 73 1.90 18.95 16.25
N TRP A 74 0.67 18.58 15.86
CA TRP A 74 0.26 17.19 15.82
C TRP A 74 1.01 16.38 14.75
N SER A 75 1.61 17.02 13.74
CA SER A 75 2.41 16.34 12.73
C SER A 75 3.77 15.86 13.24
N LEU A 76 4.21 16.39 14.38
CA LEU A 76 5.45 15.97 15.07
C LEU A 76 5.19 14.93 16.16
N SER A 77 3.92 14.60 16.45
CA SER A 77 3.58 13.55 17.40
C SER A 77 3.83 12.17 16.78
N SER A 78 4.43 11.25 17.52
CA SER A 78 4.69 9.87 17.08
C SER A 78 3.85 8.87 17.86
N GLY A 79 3.57 7.71 17.28
CA GLY A 79 2.72 6.69 17.91
C GLY A 79 1.39 6.47 17.17
N TYR A 80 0.69 5.44 17.61
CA TYR A 80 -0.57 5.03 17.01
C TYR A 80 -1.70 6.06 17.24
N LEU A 81 -2.30 6.54 16.15
CA LEU A 81 -3.42 7.53 16.19
C LEU A 81 -4.69 7.07 15.46
N TYR A 82 -4.73 5.81 15.05
CA TYR A 82 -5.79 5.27 14.19
C TYR A 82 -6.92 4.62 15.02
N PRO A 83 -8.10 4.35 14.44
CA PRO A 83 -9.17 3.67 15.17
C PRO A 83 -8.69 2.30 15.68
N PRO A 84 -9.10 1.87 16.89
CA PRO A 84 -8.48 0.72 17.55
C PRO A 84 -8.75 -0.60 16.82
N ALA A 85 -9.88 -0.68 16.10
CA ALA A 85 -10.23 -1.84 15.30
C ALA A 85 -9.24 -2.12 14.17
N PHE A 86 -8.49 -1.13 13.67
CA PHE A 86 -7.38 -1.39 12.74
C PHE A 86 -6.27 -2.21 13.39
N ALA A 87 -5.75 -1.78 14.55
CA ALA A 87 -4.75 -2.52 15.30
C ALA A 87 -5.22 -3.93 15.71
N VAL A 88 -6.52 -4.12 15.98
CA VAL A 88 -7.10 -5.46 16.22
C VAL A 88 -6.85 -6.40 15.04
N THR A 89 -6.96 -5.92 13.80
CA THR A 89 -6.70 -6.76 12.60
C THR A 89 -5.24 -7.20 12.48
N LEU A 90 -4.33 -6.52 13.17
CA LEU A 90 -2.89 -6.80 13.16
C LEU A 90 -2.43 -7.68 14.33
N ILE A 91 -3.31 -8.01 15.28
CA ILE A 91 -2.99 -8.93 16.39
C ILE A 91 -2.34 -10.23 15.90
N PRO A 92 -2.78 -10.90 14.80
CA PRO A 92 -2.10 -12.11 14.34
C PRO A 92 -0.62 -11.92 13.99
N LEU A 93 -0.20 -10.70 13.58
CA LEU A 93 1.21 -10.39 13.29
C LEU A 93 2.06 -10.24 14.56
N THR A 94 1.43 -10.09 15.73
CA THR A 94 2.13 -10.06 17.03
C THR A 94 2.63 -11.45 17.45
N TRP A 95 2.13 -12.51 16.83
CA TRP A 95 2.50 -13.89 17.16
C TRP A 95 3.81 -14.35 16.49
N VAL A 96 4.34 -13.53 15.59
CA VAL A 96 5.61 -13.79 14.89
C VAL A 96 6.66 -12.76 15.29
N GLY A 97 7.93 -13.05 15.04
CA GLY A 97 9.00 -12.09 15.28
C GLY A 97 8.82 -10.81 14.47
N ASN A 98 9.25 -9.67 15.02
CA ASN A 98 9.08 -8.34 14.41
C ASN A 98 9.56 -8.30 12.94
N ASP A 99 10.74 -8.85 12.67
CA ASP A 99 11.29 -8.93 11.31
C ASP A 99 10.34 -9.61 10.31
N LEU A 100 9.70 -10.70 10.72
CA LEU A 100 8.76 -11.40 9.86
C LEU A 100 7.45 -10.61 9.72
N ALA A 101 6.96 -10.01 10.81
CA ALA A 101 5.78 -9.16 10.79
C ALA A 101 5.94 -7.98 9.81
N VAL A 102 7.10 -7.30 9.85
CA VAL A 102 7.45 -6.21 8.92
C VAL A 102 7.46 -6.70 7.48
N ARG A 103 8.11 -7.83 7.19
CA ARG A 103 8.17 -8.36 5.82
C ARG A 103 6.80 -8.74 5.29
N ILE A 104 5.97 -9.39 6.11
CA ILE A 104 4.59 -9.72 5.76
C ILE A 104 3.83 -8.44 5.45
N TRP A 105 3.93 -7.42 6.31
CA TRP A 105 3.22 -6.17 6.12
C TRP A 105 3.66 -5.41 4.87
N LEU A 106 4.98 -5.26 4.66
CA LEU A 106 5.53 -4.63 3.46
C LEU A 106 5.12 -5.39 2.19
N PHE A 107 5.04 -6.72 2.23
CA PHE A 107 4.49 -7.51 1.14
C PHE A 107 3.00 -7.22 0.91
N VAL A 108 2.20 -7.16 1.97
CA VAL A 108 0.76 -6.86 1.91
C VAL A 108 0.49 -5.50 1.28
N ILE A 109 1.20 -4.44 1.70
CA ILE A 109 0.98 -3.10 1.14
C ILE A 109 1.38 -3.02 -0.35
N GLN A 110 2.43 -3.74 -0.77
CA GLN A 110 2.82 -3.81 -2.17
C GLN A 110 1.83 -4.61 -3.01
N ALA A 111 1.37 -5.76 -2.49
CA ALA A 111 0.33 -6.56 -3.10
C ALA A 111 -0.98 -5.76 -3.24
N ALA A 112 -1.30 -4.91 -2.26
CA ALA A 112 -2.48 -4.04 -2.31
C ALA A 112 -2.41 -3.00 -3.44
N VAL A 113 -1.24 -2.39 -3.66
CA VAL A 113 -1.04 -1.48 -4.81
C VAL A 113 -1.21 -2.23 -6.14
N LEU A 114 -0.57 -3.39 -6.28
CA LEU A 114 -0.68 -4.21 -7.51
C LEU A 114 -2.12 -4.67 -7.74
N ALA A 115 -2.82 -5.15 -6.71
CA ALA A 115 -4.21 -5.56 -6.80
C ALA A 115 -5.12 -4.38 -7.20
N SER A 116 -4.86 -3.17 -6.68
CA SER A 116 -5.59 -1.96 -7.07
C SER A 116 -5.44 -1.68 -8.56
N LEU A 117 -4.20 -1.73 -9.09
CA LEU A 117 -3.95 -1.55 -10.53
C LEU A 117 -4.64 -2.62 -11.39
N VAL A 118 -4.60 -3.88 -10.95
CA VAL A 118 -5.29 -4.99 -11.62
C VAL A 118 -6.81 -4.74 -11.66
N ILE A 119 -7.40 -4.27 -10.56
CA ILE A 119 -8.83 -3.93 -10.51
C ILE A 119 -9.13 -2.78 -11.47
N VAL A 120 -8.36 -1.70 -11.45
CA VAL A 120 -8.54 -0.54 -12.34
C VAL A 120 -8.55 -0.99 -13.80
N TYR A 121 -7.52 -1.71 -14.26
CA TYR A 121 -7.41 -2.14 -15.65
C TYR A 121 -8.39 -3.26 -16.03
N ARG A 122 -8.94 -4.02 -15.06
CA ARG A 122 -10.08 -4.91 -15.33
C ARG A 122 -11.38 -4.15 -15.57
N VAL A 123 -11.52 -2.94 -15.04
CA VAL A 123 -12.71 -2.12 -15.22
C VAL A 123 -12.60 -1.23 -16.46
N ILE A 124 -11.46 -0.56 -16.67
CA ILE A 124 -11.28 0.40 -17.79
C ILE A 124 -10.68 -0.20 -19.07
N GLY A 125 -10.22 -1.45 -19.03
CA GLY A 125 -9.56 -2.14 -20.15
C GLY A 125 -8.05 -2.23 -20.01
N ALA A 126 -7.41 -3.04 -20.87
CA ALA A 126 -5.97 -3.31 -20.76
C ALA A 126 -5.12 -2.06 -21.06
N PRO A 127 -4.01 -1.85 -20.31
CA PRO A 127 -3.17 -0.68 -20.50
C PRO A 127 -2.49 -0.68 -21.85
N ARG A 128 -2.38 0.50 -22.46
CA ARG A 128 -1.44 0.74 -23.56
C ARG A 128 -0.01 0.75 -23.02
N ARG A 129 0.99 0.51 -23.86
CA ARG A 129 2.40 0.48 -23.41
C ARG A 129 2.87 1.82 -22.82
N ALA A 130 2.39 2.94 -23.34
CA ALA A 130 2.70 4.26 -22.79
C ALA A 130 2.09 4.46 -21.40
N GLU A 131 0.87 3.95 -21.16
CA GLU A 131 0.24 3.96 -19.84
C GLU A 131 0.99 3.06 -18.86
N LEU A 132 1.43 1.88 -19.32
CA LEU A 132 2.26 0.99 -18.51
C LEU A 132 3.57 1.66 -18.09
N LEU A 133 4.23 2.37 -19.01
CA LEU A 133 5.41 3.18 -18.67
C LEU A 133 5.07 4.22 -17.61
N ALA A 134 3.97 4.97 -17.79
CA ALA A 134 3.56 6.01 -16.84
C ALA A 134 3.27 5.41 -15.45
N VAL A 135 2.54 4.29 -15.38
CA VAL A 135 2.26 3.58 -14.13
C VAL A 135 3.54 3.13 -13.47
N VAL A 136 4.43 2.45 -14.20
CA VAL A 136 5.70 1.97 -13.64
C VAL A 136 6.57 3.14 -13.18
N ALA A 137 6.60 4.25 -13.93
CA ALA A 137 7.30 5.47 -13.50
C ALA A 137 6.71 6.00 -12.19
N VAL A 138 5.39 6.14 -12.07
CA VAL A 138 4.71 6.56 -10.82
C VAL A 138 5.03 5.62 -9.67
N LEU A 139 4.91 4.30 -9.86
CA LEU A 139 5.24 3.29 -8.84
C LEU A 139 6.67 3.43 -8.31
N THR A 140 7.56 3.92 -9.15
CA THR A 140 9.00 3.94 -8.91
C THR A 140 9.48 5.27 -8.35
N THR A 141 8.92 6.39 -8.82
CA THR A 141 9.47 7.73 -8.57
C THR A 141 8.52 8.65 -7.79
N PHE A 142 7.23 8.33 -7.70
CA PHE A 142 6.28 9.20 -7.03
C PHE A 142 6.49 9.19 -5.51
N PHE A 143 6.94 10.33 -4.98
CA PHE A 143 7.35 10.47 -3.59
C PHE A 143 6.30 10.02 -2.57
N PRO A 144 5.01 10.39 -2.66
CA PRO A 144 4.00 9.96 -1.67
C PRO A 144 3.82 8.45 -1.60
N LEU A 145 3.89 7.75 -2.74
CA LEU A 145 3.79 6.29 -2.77
C LEU A 145 5.05 5.64 -2.21
N ALA A 146 6.23 6.11 -2.64
CA ALA A 146 7.50 5.62 -2.15
C ALA A 146 7.61 5.80 -0.62
N ASN A 147 7.26 6.98 -0.11
CA ASN A 147 7.28 7.27 1.32
C ASN A 147 6.29 6.42 2.11
N SER A 148 5.09 6.16 1.55
CA SER A 148 4.13 5.25 2.18
C SER A 148 4.69 3.83 2.33
N VAL A 149 5.44 3.33 1.34
CA VAL A 149 6.08 2.01 1.43
C VAL A 149 7.20 2.02 2.47
N PHE A 150 8.08 3.02 2.47
CA PHE A 150 9.18 3.10 3.44
C PHE A 150 8.72 3.28 4.88
N ALA A 151 7.65 4.03 5.09
CA ALA A 151 7.03 4.14 6.41
C ALA A 151 6.31 2.85 6.82
N GLY A 152 5.94 1.98 5.87
CA GLY A 152 5.02 0.89 6.14
C GLY A 152 3.60 1.39 6.40
N ALA A 153 3.19 2.49 5.77
CA ALA A 153 1.89 3.10 5.99
C ALA A 153 0.75 2.24 5.40
N MET A 154 -0.41 2.21 6.08
CA MET A 154 -1.58 1.44 5.63
C MET A 154 -2.28 2.02 4.38
N ASN A 155 -1.79 3.14 3.83
CA ASN A 155 -2.41 3.87 2.72
C ASN A 155 -2.65 2.98 1.49
N SER A 156 -1.78 2.01 1.23
CA SER A 156 -1.96 1.06 0.12
C SER A 156 -3.14 0.11 0.33
N VAL A 157 -3.43 -0.27 1.57
CA VAL A 157 -4.61 -1.08 1.91
C VAL A 157 -5.88 -0.25 1.72
N LEU A 158 -5.85 1.03 2.14
CA LEU A 158 -6.96 1.96 1.88
C LEU A 158 -7.18 2.16 0.39
N LEU A 159 -6.11 2.31 -0.40
CA LEU A 159 -6.19 2.38 -1.85
C LEU A 159 -6.90 1.15 -2.43
N LEU A 160 -6.54 -0.06 -1.99
CA LEU A 160 -7.20 -1.29 -2.43
C LEU A 160 -8.69 -1.32 -2.07
N LEU A 161 -9.04 -1.00 -0.83
CA LEU A 161 -10.45 -1.00 -0.38
C LEU A 161 -11.27 0.00 -1.18
N LEU A 162 -10.76 1.23 -1.38
CA LEU A 162 -11.45 2.28 -2.12
C LEU A 162 -11.51 1.98 -3.63
N THR A 163 -10.47 1.39 -4.20
CA THR A 163 -10.47 0.94 -5.61
C THR A 163 -11.47 -0.18 -5.82
N GLY A 164 -11.56 -1.13 -4.88
CA GLY A 164 -12.58 -2.18 -4.88
C GLY A 164 -13.99 -1.61 -4.77
N ALA A 165 -14.21 -0.65 -3.85
CA ALA A 165 -15.49 0.02 -3.69
C ALA A 165 -15.92 0.74 -4.97
N TRP A 166 -15.00 1.47 -5.61
CA TRP A 166 -15.22 2.09 -6.90
C TRP A 166 -15.57 1.05 -7.98
N ALA A 167 -14.87 -0.07 -8.04
CA ALA A 167 -15.17 -1.12 -9.02
C ALA A 167 -16.55 -1.78 -8.78
N CYS A 168 -16.95 -1.97 -7.52
CA CYS A 168 -18.29 -2.41 -7.15
C CYS A 168 -19.35 -1.39 -7.56
N TRP A 169 -19.08 -0.09 -7.35
CA TRP A 169 -19.97 1.00 -7.77
C TRP A 169 -20.19 1.03 -9.28
N GLN A 170 -19.12 0.86 -10.08
CA GLN A 170 -19.22 0.73 -11.55
C GLN A 170 -20.12 -0.44 -11.99
N ARG A 171 -20.24 -1.47 -11.14
CA ARG A 171 -21.07 -2.66 -11.38
C ARG A 171 -22.42 -2.63 -10.66
N ARG A 172 -22.79 -1.51 -10.01
CA ARG A 172 -24.00 -1.35 -9.19
C ARG A 172 -24.12 -2.38 -8.06
N GLN A 173 -22.99 -2.76 -7.47
CA GLN A 173 -22.91 -3.68 -6.33
C GLN A 173 -22.84 -2.90 -5.02
N ASP A 174 -23.93 -2.19 -4.67
CA ASP A 174 -23.94 -1.17 -3.62
C ASP A 174 -23.59 -1.74 -2.23
N ILE A 175 -24.07 -2.94 -1.90
CA ILE A 175 -23.76 -3.60 -0.62
C ILE A 175 -22.26 -3.89 -0.50
N ALA A 176 -21.67 -4.51 -1.53
CA ALA A 176 -20.25 -4.83 -1.53
C ALA A 176 -19.38 -3.57 -1.49
N GLY A 177 -19.77 -2.54 -2.25
CA GLY A 177 -19.11 -1.23 -2.23
C GLY A 177 -19.17 -0.58 -0.84
N GLY A 178 -20.35 -0.58 -0.21
CA GLY A 178 -20.55 -0.04 1.14
C GLY A 178 -19.73 -0.77 2.20
N VAL A 179 -19.65 -2.11 2.14
CA VAL A 179 -18.79 -2.90 3.05
C VAL A 179 -17.32 -2.51 2.92
N LEU A 180 -16.83 -2.31 1.70
CA LEU A 180 -15.43 -1.90 1.46
C LEU A 180 -15.14 -0.48 1.97
N VAL A 181 -16.07 0.47 1.78
CA VAL A 181 -15.96 1.83 2.34
C VAL A 181 -16.00 1.79 3.86
N GLY A 182 -16.91 1.01 4.45
CA GLY A 182 -16.99 0.82 5.90
C GLY A 182 -15.72 0.22 6.49
N ALA A 183 -15.14 -0.81 5.84
CA ALA A 183 -13.85 -1.35 6.23
C ALA A 183 -12.73 -0.31 6.14
N ALA A 184 -12.71 0.54 5.10
CA ALA A 184 -11.75 1.62 4.98
C ALA A 184 -11.90 2.67 6.10
N ALA A 185 -13.14 2.98 6.50
CA ALA A 185 -13.45 3.89 7.61
C ALA A 185 -12.96 3.39 8.97
N ILE A 186 -12.98 2.07 9.18
CA ILE A 186 -12.39 1.43 10.37
C ILE A 186 -10.88 1.63 10.41
N PHE A 187 -10.23 1.71 9.25
CA PHE A 187 -8.77 1.81 9.15
C PHE A 187 -8.29 3.25 9.31
N LYS A 188 -9.02 4.19 8.74
CA LYS A 188 -8.77 5.63 8.88
C LYS A 188 -10.12 6.34 8.74
N LEU A 189 -10.37 7.40 9.49
CA LEU A 189 -11.71 8.01 9.51
C LEU A 189 -12.07 8.77 8.22
N PHE A 190 -11.10 9.20 7.41
CA PHE A 190 -11.35 10.06 6.24
C PHE A 190 -12.32 9.49 5.19
N PRO A 191 -12.39 8.17 4.90
CA PRO A 191 -13.33 7.61 3.94
C PRO A 191 -14.80 7.81 4.34
N LEU A 192 -15.10 8.11 5.60
CA LEU A 192 -16.46 8.49 6.02
C LEU A 192 -16.94 9.77 5.30
N ALA A 193 -16.04 10.64 4.87
CA ALA A 193 -16.39 11.81 4.08
C ALA A 193 -16.97 11.47 2.68
N LEU A 194 -16.88 10.20 2.25
CA LEU A 194 -17.51 9.71 1.02
C LEU A 194 -18.97 9.29 1.23
N LEU A 195 -19.44 9.24 2.47
CA LEU A 195 -20.84 8.94 2.79
C LEU A 195 -21.68 10.23 2.70
N PRO A 196 -22.91 10.15 2.17
CA PRO A 196 -23.83 11.30 2.09
C PRO A 196 -24.39 11.73 3.45
#